data_AF-A0A1P8YDP0-F1
#
_entry.id   AF-A0A1P8YDP0-F1
#
_cell.length_a   1.000
_cell.length_b   1.000
_cell.length_c   1.000
_cell.angle_alpha   90.00
_cell.angle_beta   90.00
_cell.angle_gamma   90.00
#
_symmetry.space_group_name_H-M   'P 1'
#
loop_
_entity.id
_entity.type
_entity.pdbx_description
1 polymer ?
#
loop_
_entity_poly.entity_id
_entity_poly.type
_entity_poly.pdbx_seq_one_letter_code
_entity_poly.pdbx_strand_id
1 'polypeptide(L)'
;MERIDHGVRCLEDEALIARLVDEQIPLTVCPLSNVRLKVVDTLAEHPLRRMLEAGLLVTVNSDDPAYFGGYVDDNFARLQAELGLTEQERETLARNSIRASFASQERKAALLG
;
A
#
# COMPACT_ATOMS: atom_id res chain seq x y z
N MET A 1 17.60 -2.83 3.69
CA MET A 1 16.51 -1.99 4.22
C MET A 1 15.26 -2.88 4.17
N GLU A 2 14.55 -3.08 5.28
CA GLU A 2 13.48 -4.09 5.33
C GLU A 2 12.10 -3.58 4.87
N ARG A 3 11.90 -2.26 4.90
CA ARG A 3 10.65 -1.58 4.53
C ARG A 3 10.91 -0.08 4.33
N ILE A 4 10.11 0.57 3.51
CA ILE A 4 10.06 2.03 3.38
C ILE A 4 8.65 2.48 3.71
N ASP A 5 8.52 3.45 4.62
CA ASP A 5 7.20 3.97 4.95
C ASP A 5 6.72 5.00 3.92
N HIS A 6 5.46 4.89 3.52
CA HIS A 6 4.83 5.58 2.39
C HIS A 6 5.43 5.23 1.02
N GLY A 7 6.57 5.84 0.66
CA GLY A 7 7.29 5.57 -0.58
C GLY A 7 6.61 6.00 -1.90
N VAL A 8 5.46 6.68 -1.87
CA VAL A 8 4.62 6.94 -3.07
C VAL A 8 5.30 7.73 -4.20
N ARG A 9 6.33 8.53 -3.88
CA ARG A 9 7.12 9.28 -4.88
C ARG A 9 8.15 8.42 -5.62
N CYS A 10 8.30 7.14 -5.28
CA CYS A 10 9.18 6.23 -6.03
C CYS A 10 8.79 6.12 -7.50
N LEU A 11 7.52 6.40 -7.84
CA LEU A 11 7.03 6.40 -9.22
C LEU A 11 7.68 7.47 -10.13
N GLU A 12 8.44 8.41 -9.56
CA GLU A 12 9.15 9.45 -10.32
C GLU A 12 10.48 8.95 -10.91
N ASP A 13 10.95 7.74 -10.54
CA ASP A 13 12.22 7.18 -10.96
C ASP A 13 12.07 5.70 -11.35
N GLU A 14 12.15 5.41 -12.66
CA GLU A 14 12.01 4.05 -13.21
C GLU A 14 13.07 3.07 -12.70
N ALA A 15 14.31 3.53 -12.48
CA ALA A 15 15.38 2.69 -11.96
C ALA A 15 15.12 2.32 -10.49
N LEU A 16 14.56 3.25 -9.72
CA LEU A 16 14.13 2.97 -8.36
C LEU A 16 12.95 1.98 -8.33
N ILE A 17 11.95 2.15 -9.20
CA ILE A 17 10.84 1.18 -9.32
C ILE A 17 11.39 -0.22 -9.61
N ALA A 18 12.24 -0.36 -10.63
CA ALA A 18 12.81 -1.65 -11.03
C ALA A 18 13.53 -2.33 -9.86
N ARG A 19 14.31 -1.56 -9.10
CA ARG A 19 15.02 -2.06 -7.91
C ARG A 19 14.06 -2.49 -6.79
N LEU A 20 13.04 -1.69 -6.49
CA LEU A 20 12.06 -2.00 -5.43
C LEU A 20 11.25 -3.25 -5.78
N VAL A 21 10.93 -3.45 -7.06
CA VAL A 21 10.26 -4.64 -7.56
C VAL A 21 11.18 -5.86 -7.48
N ASP A 22 12.43 -5.77 -7.92
CA ASP A 22 13.39 -6.88 -7.88
C ASP A 22 13.68 -7.34 -6.44
N GLU A 23 13.94 -6.39 -5.55
CA GLU A 23 14.22 -6.66 -4.14
C GLU A 23 12.95 -6.94 -3.31
N GLN A 24 11.76 -6.76 -3.88
CA GLN A 24 10.46 -6.85 -3.19
C GLN A 24 10.43 -6.07 -1.86
N ILE A 25 10.96 -4.83 -1.88
CA ILE A 25 10.97 -3.96 -0.69
C ILE A 25 9.54 -3.45 -0.43
N PRO A 26 8.94 -3.71 0.75
CA PRO A 26 7.59 -3.26 1.04
C PRO A 26 7.49 -1.74 1.22
N LEU A 27 6.40 -1.17 0.69
CA LEU A 27 6.02 0.24 0.84
C LEU A 27 4.70 0.35 1.63
N THR A 28 4.72 0.97 2.81
CA THR A 28 3.51 1.10 3.67
C THR A 28 2.72 2.35 3.32
N VAL A 29 1.77 2.21 2.39
CA VAL A 29 1.02 3.34 1.86
C VAL A 29 -0.16 3.68 2.78
N CYS A 30 -0.38 4.98 3.01
CA CYS A 30 -1.38 5.49 3.94
C CYS A 30 -2.35 6.43 3.21
N PRO A 31 -3.34 5.92 2.45
CA PRO A 31 -4.07 6.72 1.47
C PRO A 31 -4.80 7.94 2.04
N LEU A 32 -5.54 7.78 3.14
CA LEU A 32 -6.23 8.90 3.78
C LEU A 32 -5.23 9.91 4.38
N SER A 33 -4.11 9.44 4.94
CA SER A 33 -3.01 10.31 5.40
C SER A 33 -2.41 11.10 4.24
N ASN A 34 -2.16 10.46 3.08
CA ASN A 34 -1.61 11.11 1.90
C ASN A 34 -2.50 12.24 1.36
N VAL A 35 -3.82 12.10 1.41
CA VAL A 35 -4.76 13.19 1.10
C VAL A 35 -4.70 14.29 2.16
N ARG A 36 -4.77 13.92 3.45
CA ARG A 36 -4.79 14.88 4.57
C ARG A 36 -3.51 15.72 4.66
N LEU A 37 -2.37 15.13 4.33
CA LEU A 37 -1.05 15.76 4.32
C LEU A 37 -0.70 16.41 2.96
N LYS A 38 -1.64 16.41 2.00
CA LYS A 38 -1.46 17.02 0.66
C LYS A 38 -0.30 16.42 -0.13
N VAL A 39 -0.04 15.14 0.06
CA VAL A 39 0.84 14.36 -0.84
C VAL A 39 0.14 14.15 -2.19
N VAL A 40 -1.18 13.99 -2.15
CA VAL A 40 -2.10 14.07 -3.30
C VAL A 40 -3.29 14.93 -2.91
N ASP A 41 -3.97 15.56 -3.88
CA ASP A 41 -5.11 16.44 -3.59
C ASP A 41 -6.38 15.64 -3.30
N THR A 42 -6.60 14.53 -4.02
CA THR A 42 -7.76 13.66 -3.84
C THR A 42 -7.37 12.19 -3.82
N LEU A 43 -8.25 11.34 -3.27
CA LEU A 43 -8.02 9.90 -3.27
C LEU A 43 -8.11 9.29 -4.68
N ALA A 44 -8.90 9.89 -5.58
CA ALA A 44 -9.00 9.47 -6.98
C ALA A 44 -7.68 9.63 -7.76
N GLU A 45 -6.81 10.54 -7.32
CA GLU A 45 -5.47 10.77 -7.89
C GLU A 45 -4.39 9.91 -7.23
N HIS A 46 -4.73 9.14 -6.20
CA HIS A 46 -3.77 8.43 -5.38
C HIS A 46 -2.99 7.38 -6.22
N PRO A 47 -1.65 7.33 -6.13
CA PRO A 47 -0.82 6.45 -6.98
C PRO A 47 -0.93 4.95 -6.66
N LEU A 48 -1.73 4.54 -5.69
CA LEU A 48 -1.67 3.20 -5.10
C LEU A 48 -1.90 2.11 -6.17
N ARG A 49 -2.92 2.31 -7.02
CA ARG A 49 -3.23 1.35 -8.08
C ARG A 49 -2.11 1.24 -9.10
N ARG A 50 -1.52 2.35 -9.52
CA ARG A 50 -0.34 2.38 -10.41
C ARG A 50 0.88 1.69 -9.78
N MET A 51 1.09 1.87 -8.47
CA MET A 51 2.16 1.18 -7.76
C MET A 51 1.94 -0.33 -7.77
N LEU A 52 0.70 -0.78 -7.53
CA LEU A 52 0.34 -2.19 -7.57
C LEU A 52 0.50 -2.79 -8.99
N GLU A 53 0.04 -2.07 -10.02
CA GLU A 53 0.21 -2.44 -11.44
C GLU A 53 1.68 -2.52 -11.86
N ALA A 54 2.55 -1.67 -11.28
CA ALA A 54 4.00 -1.71 -11.50
C ALA A 54 4.70 -2.90 -10.82
N GLY A 55 3.98 -3.72 -10.04
CA GLY A 55 4.54 -4.87 -9.33
C GLY A 55 5.22 -4.53 -8.00
N LEU A 56 5.05 -3.31 -7.50
CA LEU A 56 5.60 -2.91 -6.20
C LEU A 56 4.87 -3.65 -5.06
N LEU A 57 5.63 -4.05 -4.04
CA LEU A 57 5.08 -4.65 -2.83
C LEU A 57 4.45 -3.58 -1.93
N VAL A 58 3.25 -3.12 -2.28
CA VAL A 58 2.54 -2.09 -1.52
C VAL A 58 1.54 -2.67 -0.53
N THR A 59 1.37 -2.01 0.62
CA THR A 59 0.36 -2.31 1.64
C THR A 59 -0.51 -1.09 1.91
N VAL A 60 -1.71 -1.30 2.46
CA VAL A 60 -2.62 -0.22 2.90
C VAL A 60 -2.62 -0.15 4.42
N ASN A 61 -2.39 1.06 4.94
CA ASN A 61 -2.28 1.33 6.37
C ASN A 61 -3.07 2.61 6.74
N SER A 62 -3.50 2.71 7.99
CA SER A 62 -4.29 3.85 8.48
C SER A 62 -3.46 5.04 8.94
N ASP A 63 -2.16 4.83 9.19
CA ASP A 63 -1.29 5.80 9.86
C ASP A 63 -1.88 6.18 11.24
N ASP A 64 -2.23 7.45 11.47
CA ASP A 64 -2.94 7.92 12.65
C ASP A 64 -4.47 8.06 12.39
N PRO A 65 -5.28 6.99 12.55
CA PRO A 65 -6.70 7.00 12.17
C PRO A 65 -7.52 8.07 12.88
N ALA A 66 -7.15 8.43 14.11
CA ALA A 66 -7.82 9.49 14.88
C ALA A 66 -7.68 10.88 14.24
N TYR A 67 -6.58 11.13 13.51
CA TYR A 67 -6.33 12.40 12.83
C TYR A 67 -6.77 12.37 11.36
N PHE A 68 -6.69 11.22 10.71
CA PHE A 68 -6.96 11.12 9.28
C PHE A 68 -8.37 10.64 8.93
N GLY A 69 -9.10 10.13 9.93
CA GLY A 69 -10.55 9.89 9.85
C GLY A 69 -10.94 8.56 9.24
N GLY A 70 -10.13 7.51 9.43
CA GLY A 70 -10.50 6.17 9.02
C GLY A 70 -9.48 5.10 9.42
N TYR A 71 -9.99 3.95 9.89
CA TYR A 71 -9.18 2.76 10.14
C TYR A 71 -8.87 2.03 8.82
N VAL A 72 -8.25 0.86 8.89
CA VAL A 72 -7.78 0.13 7.70
C VAL A 72 -8.93 -0.25 6.76
N ASP A 73 -10.08 -0.66 7.32
CA ASP A 73 -11.31 -0.99 6.60
C ASP A 73 -11.89 0.23 5.88
N ASP A 74 -11.90 1.40 6.54
CA ASP A 74 -12.30 2.66 5.91
C ASP A 74 -11.39 3.01 4.72
N ASN A 75 -10.08 2.82 4.85
CA ASN A 75 -9.13 3.04 3.75
C ASN A 75 -9.46 2.12 2.57
N PHE A 76 -9.68 0.82 2.80
CA PHE A 76 -10.07 -0.12 1.74
C PHE A 76 -11.40 0.25 1.08
N ALA A 77 -12.42 0.63 1.87
CA ALA A 77 -13.72 1.01 1.35
C ALA A 77 -13.63 2.27 0.47
N ARG A 78 -12.86 3.28 0.90
CA ARG A 78 -12.64 4.52 0.14
C ARG A 78 -11.83 4.27 -1.12
N LEU A 79 -10.76 3.47 -1.05
CA LEU A 79 -9.98 3.10 -2.23
C LEU A 79 -10.82 2.32 -3.26
N GLN A 80 -11.69 1.42 -2.81
CA GLN A 80 -12.62 0.73 -3.72
C GLN A 80 -13.55 1.74 -4.40
N ALA A 81 -14.14 2.66 -3.65
CA ALA A 81 -15.07 3.65 -4.18
C ALA A 81 -14.41 4.64 -5.15
N GLU A 82 -13.20 5.11 -4.85
CA GLU A 82 -12.55 6.21 -5.57
C GLU A 82 -11.57 5.75 -6.66
N LEU A 83 -10.87 4.61 -6.46
CA LEU A 83 -9.91 4.06 -7.44
C LEU A 83 -10.46 2.85 -8.21
N GLY A 84 -11.65 2.36 -7.84
CA GLY A 84 -12.27 1.20 -8.47
C GLY A 84 -11.46 -0.08 -8.26
N LEU A 85 -10.80 -0.23 -7.10
CA LEU A 85 -10.04 -1.44 -6.80
C LEU A 85 -10.94 -2.69 -6.88
N THR A 86 -10.49 -3.65 -7.66
CA THR A 86 -11.11 -4.97 -7.79
C THR A 86 -10.96 -5.79 -6.51
N GLU A 87 -11.74 -6.85 -6.38
CA GLU A 87 -11.58 -7.81 -5.27
C GLU A 87 -10.17 -8.39 -5.25
N GLN A 88 -9.64 -8.74 -6.41
CA GLN A 88 -8.31 -9.33 -6.57
C GLN A 88 -7.19 -8.36 -6.16
N GLU A 89 -7.31 -7.08 -6.50
CA GLU A 89 -6.35 -6.06 -6.07
C GLU A 89 -6.40 -5.87 -4.54
N ARG A 90 -7.60 -5.86 -3.94
CA ARG A 90 -7.75 -5.77 -2.47
C ARG A 90 -7.18 -7.00 -1.76
N GLU A 91 -7.44 -8.20 -2.28
CA GLU A 91 -6.84 -9.43 -1.78
C GLU A 91 -5.31 -9.37 -1.88
N THR A 92 -4.78 -8.88 -3.00
CA THR A 92 -3.33 -8.72 -3.19
C THR A 92 -2.73 -7.78 -2.16
N LEU A 93 -3.36 -6.63 -1.90
CA LEU A 93 -2.93 -5.67 -0.87
C LEU A 93 -2.95 -6.30 0.54
N ALA A 94 -4.00 -7.06 0.85
CA ALA A 94 -4.09 -7.78 2.13
C ALA A 94 -3.00 -8.86 2.26
N ARG A 95 -2.77 -9.67 1.22
CA ARG A 95 -1.69 -10.66 1.17
C ARG A 95 -0.31 -10.00 1.28
N ASN A 96 -0.12 -8.85 0.65
CA ASN A 96 1.12 -8.07 0.76
C ASN A 96 1.38 -7.63 2.20
N SER A 97 0.35 -7.24 2.95
CA SER A 97 0.50 -6.89 4.37
C SER A 97 1.05 -8.05 5.22
N ILE A 98 0.65 -9.29 4.92
CA ILE A 98 1.16 -10.48 5.59
C ILE A 98 2.60 -10.75 5.18
N ARG A 99 2.91 -10.70 3.87
CA ARG A 99 4.28 -10.87 3.34
C ARG A 99 5.25 -9.85 3.93
N ALA A 100 4.82 -8.59 4.03
CA ALA A 100 5.58 -7.45 4.55
C ALA A 100 5.66 -7.38 6.09
N SER A 101 4.87 -8.19 6.80
CA SER A 101 4.89 -8.19 8.27
C SER A 101 6.23 -8.68 8.84
N PHE A 102 6.50 -8.39 10.10
CA PHE A 102 7.66 -8.95 10.83
C PHE A 102 7.37 -10.31 11.48
N ALA A 103 6.28 -10.97 11.11
CA ALA A 103 5.96 -12.30 11.61
C ALA A 103 6.97 -13.36 11.11
N SER A 104 7.04 -14.50 11.81
CA SER A 104 7.85 -15.63 11.37
C SER A 104 7.37 -16.15 10.00
N GLN A 105 8.28 -16.78 9.24
CA GLN A 105 7.92 -17.36 7.94
C GLN A 105 6.81 -18.42 8.08
N GLU A 106 6.83 -19.21 9.16
CA GLU A 106 5.76 -20.16 9.49
C GLU A 106 4.42 -19.45 9.69
N ARG A 107 4.39 -18.35 10.44
CA ARG A 107 3.15 -17.59 10.67
C ARG A 107 2.64 -16.95 9.37
N LYS A 108 3.54 -16.43 8.53
CA LYS A 108 3.18 -15.89 7.22
C LYS A 108 2.58 -16.97 6.32
N ALA A 109 3.21 -18.15 6.25
CA ALA A 109 2.72 -19.27 5.45
C ALA A 109 1.31 -19.72 5.91
N ALA A 110 1.10 -19.83 7.23
CA ALA A 110 -0.21 -20.19 7.78
C ALA A 110 -1.33 -19.17 7.47
N LEU A 111 -0.98 -17.88 7.35
CA LEU A 111 -1.92 -16.81 7.02
C LEU A 111 -2.14 -16.64 5.50
N LEU A 112 -1.19 -17.07 4.67
CA LEU A 112 -1.22 -16.94 3.20
C LEU A 112 -1.76 -18.17 2.47
N GLY A 113 -2.10 -19.24 3.19
CA GLY A 113 -2.63 -20.50 2.65
C GLY A 113 -4.00 -20.34 2.02
#